data_AF-A0A6I2Y5Z4-F1
#
_entry.id   AF-A0A6I2Y5Z4-F1
#
_cell.length_a   1.000
_cell.length_b   1.000
_cell.length_c   1.000
_cell.angle_alpha   90.00
_cell.angle_beta   90.00
_cell.angle_gamma   90.00
#
_symmetry.space_group_name_H-M   'P 1'
#
loop_
_entity.id
_entity.type
_entity.pdbx_description
1 polymer ?
#
loop_
_entity_poly.entity_id
_entity_poly.type
_entity_poly.pdbx_seq_one_letter_code
_entity_poly.pdbx_strand_id
1 'polypeptide(L)' 'MDRPTADWLDVTDSAFVADPYPAYRRLREAGPLVWHEELQMWLVAGYANANAMLRNPMVDRVFR' A
#
# COMPACT_ATOMS: atom_id res chain seq x y z
N MET A 1 -9.28 17.60 -0.37
CA MET A 1 -9.17 16.60 -1.44
C MET A 1 -9.54 15.27 -0.84
N ASP A 2 -10.53 14.60 -1.40
CA ASP A 2 -10.88 13.23 -1.00
C ASP A 2 -9.72 12.33 -1.43
N ARG A 3 -8.96 11.80 -0.47
CA ARG A 3 -7.83 10.89 -0.74
C ARG A 3 -8.33 9.46 -0.53
N PRO A 4 -8.04 8.52 -1.42
CA PRO A 4 -8.42 7.13 -1.19
C PRO A 4 -7.73 6.62 0.08
N THR A 5 -8.50 5.98 0.98
CA THR A 5 -7.98 5.36 2.21
C THR A 5 -8.13 3.83 2.20
N ALA A 6 -7.26 3.18 2.96
CA ALA A 6 -7.20 1.73 3.14
C ALA A 6 -7.53 1.33 4.59
N ASP A 7 -8.41 2.06 5.28
CA ASP A 7 -8.75 1.78 6.70
C ASP A 7 -9.49 0.44 6.89
N TRP A 8 -9.89 -0.19 5.78
CA TRP A 8 -10.47 -1.53 5.73
C TRP A 8 -9.42 -2.65 5.65
N LEU A 9 -8.13 -2.32 5.53
CA LEU A 9 -7.04 -3.26 5.45
C LEU A 9 -6.40 -3.43 6.82
N ASP A 10 -6.55 -4.59 7.44
CA ASP A 10 -5.74 -4.96 8.59
C ASP A 10 -4.65 -5.93 8.10
N VAL A 11 -3.39 -5.46 8.14
CA VAL A 11 -2.24 -6.26 7.69
C VAL A 11 -1.81 -7.32 8.70
N THR A 12 -2.41 -7.32 9.90
CA THR A 12 -2.14 -8.26 10.99
C THR A 12 -3.23 -9.33 11.13
N ASP A 13 -4.39 -9.15 10.47
CA ASP A 13 -5.47 -10.13 10.45
C ASP A 13 -4.96 -11.47 9.88
N SER A 14 -5.25 -12.56 10.59
CA SER A 14 -4.90 -13.92 10.16
C SER A 14 -5.50 -14.29 8.80
N ALA A 15 -6.68 -13.77 8.46
CA ALA A 15 -7.29 -13.97 7.14
C ALA A 15 -6.50 -13.27 6.03
N PHE A 16 -6.00 -12.06 6.29
CA PHE A 16 -5.11 -11.35 5.38
C PHE A 16 -3.76 -12.05 5.23
N VAL A 17 -3.18 -12.53 6.34
CA VAL A 17 -1.93 -13.29 6.32
C VAL A 17 -2.08 -14.60 5.52
N ALA A 18 -3.24 -15.26 5.62
CA ALA A 18 -3.52 -16.51 4.90
C ALA A 18 -3.76 -16.30 3.39
N ASP A 19 -4.49 -15.24 3.01
CA ASP A 19 -4.73 -14.89 1.61
C ASP A 19 -4.76 -13.36 1.40
N PRO A 20 -3.62 -12.73 1.10
CA PRO A 20 -3.53 -11.27 0.97
C PRO A 20 -3.97 -10.76 -0.42
N TYR A 21 -4.10 -11.63 -1.42
CA TYR A 21 -4.32 -11.22 -2.81
C TYR A 21 -5.67 -10.53 -3.07
N PRO A 22 -6.79 -10.91 -2.42
CA PRO A 22 -8.05 -10.19 -2.50
C PRO A 22 -7.90 -8.73 -2.03
N ALA A 23 -7.20 -8.50 -0.92
CA ALA A 23 -6.93 -7.17 -0.40
C ALA A 23 -6.06 -6.35 -1.37
N TYR A 24 -5.00 -6.94 -1.92
CA TYR A 24 -4.18 -6.25 -2.93
C TYR A 24 -4.95 -5.93 -4.23
N ARG A 25 -5.95 -6.75 -4.60
CA ARG A 25 -6.81 -6.47 -5.75
C ARG A 25 -7.64 -5.21 -5.49
N ARG A 26 -8.32 -5.16 -4.34
CA ARG A 26 -9.09 -3.98 -3.92
C ARG A 26 -8.22 -2.73 -3.79
N LEU A 27 -7.00 -2.88 -3.27
CA LEU A 27 -6.05 -1.76 -3.15
C LEU A 27 -5.69 -1.17 -4.53
N ARG A 28 -5.48 -2.03 -5.55
CA ARG A 28 -5.20 -1.58 -6.94
C ARG A 28 -6.39 -0.89 -7.59
N GLU A 29 -7.62 -1.28 -7.25
CA GLU A 29 -8.85 -0.65 -7.74
C GLU A 29 -9.07 0.74 -7.12
N ALA A 30 -8.64 0.95 -5.88
CA ALA A 30 -8.75 2.24 -5.19
C ALA A 30 -7.80 3.32 -5.74
N GLY A 31 -6.69 2.93 -6.37
CA GLY A 31 -5.75 3.85 -7.02
C GLY A 31 -4.28 3.48 -6.81
N PRO A 32 -3.35 4.25 -7.40
CA PRO A 32 -1.91 3.96 -7.35
C PRO A 32 -1.27 4.26 -5.98
N LEU A 33 -1.80 5.24 -5.25
CA LEU A 33 -1.40 5.62 -3.89
C LEU A 33 -2.65 5.66 -3.02
N VAL A 34 -2.61 4.98 -1.87
CA VAL A 34 -3.72 4.92 -0.91
C VAL A 34 -3.15 5.21 0.47
N TRP A 35 -3.80 6.09 1.24
CA TRP A 35 -3.37 6.36 2.61
C TRP A 35 -3.89 5.28 3.56
N HIS A 36 -3.06 4.79 4.46
CA HIS A 36 -3.48 3.88 5.52
C HIS A 36 -3.39 4.61 6.86
N GLU A 37 -4.53 4.89 7.51
CA GLU A 37 -4.52 5.67 8.74
C GLU A 37 -3.81 4.92 9.88
N GLU A 38 -4.08 3.64 10.12
CA GLU A 38 -3.45 2.95 11.27
C GLU A 38 -1.92 2.87 11.17
N LEU A 39 -1.41 2.53 9.98
CA LEU A 39 0.03 2.47 9.71
C LEU A 39 0.66 3.86 9.48
N GLN A 40 -0.15 4.93 9.42
CA GLN A 40 0.27 6.31 9.11
C GLN A 40 1.22 6.39 7.91
N MET A 41 0.92 5.64 6.84
CA MET A 41 1.78 5.55 5.66
C MET A 41 1.01 5.46 4.35
N TRP A 42 1.70 5.81 3.27
CA TRP A 42 1.21 5.63 1.91
C TRP A 42 1.47 4.20 1.43
N LEU A 43 0.42 3.52 0.99
CA LEU A 43 0.50 2.23 0.31
C LEU A 43 0.56 2.45 -1.19
N VAL A 44 1.58 1.87 -1.83
CA VAL A 44 1.77 1.92 -3.27
C VAL A 44 1.21 0.63 -3.88
N ALA A 45 0.23 0.78 -4.76
CA ALA A 45 -0.43 -0.34 -5.41
C ALA A 45 0.10 -0.55 -6.84
N GLY A 46 0.31 -1.81 -7.18
CA GLY A 46 0.66 -2.24 -8.53
C GLY A 46 2.15 -2.21 -8.85
N TYR A 47 2.54 -3.04 -9.81
CA TYR A 47 3.94 -3.30 -10.15
C TYR A 47 4.69 -2.05 -10.63
N ALA A 48 4.12 -1.29 -11.57
CA ALA A 48 4.79 -0.14 -12.16
C ALA A 48 5.15 0.93 -11.11
N ASN A 49 4.19 1.23 -10.22
CA ASN A 49 4.39 2.23 -9.16
C ASN A 49 5.37 1.73 -8.10
N ALA A 50 5.24 0.47 -7.65
CA ALA A 50 6.16 -0.11 -6.68
C ALA A 50 7.60 -0.18 -7.23
N ASN A 51 7.78 -0.60 -8.49
CA ASN A 51 9.09 -0.64 -9.13
C ASN A 51 9.69 0.76 -9.31
N ALA A 52 8.89 1.77 -9.66
CA ALA A 52 9.36 3.16 -9.71
C ALA A 52 9.78 3.70 -8.33
N MET A 53 9.00 3.38 -7.29
CA MET A 53 9.27 3.75 -5.90
C MET A 53 10.59 3.17 -5.40
N LEU A 54 10.83 1.87 -5.62
CA LEU A 54 12.05 1.17 -5.18
C LEU A 54 13.32 1.65 -5.90
N ARG A 55 13.18 2.28 -7.07
CA ARG A 55 14.31 2.87 -7.82
C ARG A 55 14.54 4.34 -7.49
N ASN A 56 13.69 4.92 -6.65
CA ASN A 56 13.83 6.31 -6.22
C ASN A 56 14.90 6.41 -5.12
N PRO A 57 16.00 7.16 -5.33
CA PRO A 57 17.07 7.31 -4.32
C PRO A 57 16.61 7.94 -3.01
N MET A 58 15.47 8.64 -3.01
CA MET A 58 14.89 9.20 -1.79
C MET A 58 14.31 8.13 -0.87
N VAL A 59 13.83 7.01 -1.43
CA VAL A 59 13.26 5.90 -0.68
C VAL A 59 14.36 5.11 0.04
N ASP A 60 15.51 4.93 -0.61
CA ASP A 60 16.72 4.31 -0.01
C ASP A 60 17.13 4.97 1.31
N ARG A 61 17.00 6.30 1.40
CA ARG A 61 17.33 7.08 2.61
C ARG A 61 16.36 6.89 3.78
N VAL A 62 15.12 6.44 3.53
CA VAL A 62 14.11 6.22 4.58
C VAL A 62 14.30 4.86 5.26
N PHE A 63 14.92 3.90 4.57
CA PHE A 63 15.14 2.54 5.08
C PHE A 63 16.55 2.30 5.63
N ARG A 64 17.35 3.36 5.83
CA ARG A 64 18.66 3.32 6.48
C ARG A 64 18.57 3.79 7.91
#